data_AF-A0A6J8BYZ6-F1
#
_entry.id   AF-A0A6J8BYZ6-F1
#
_cell.length_a   1.000
_cell.length_b   1.000
_cell.length_c   1.000
_cell.angle_alpha   90.00
_cell.angle_beta   90.00
_cell.angle_gamma   90.00
#
_symmetry.space_group_name_H-M   'P 1'
#
loop_
_entity.id
_entity.type
_entity.pdbx_description
1 polymer ?
#
loop_
_entity_poly.entity_id
_entity_poly.type
_entity_poly.pdbx_seq_one_letter_code
_entity_poly.pdbx_strand_id
1 'polypeptide(L)'
;MIYNAINDKTLISSGSLAEGLDLPGSDLDIMYVLTNVDVIDNIRNIKPPKQRCTCTLVMVTDHNHPGFTRLRLVETLNEGIRFFGDVFERTTDGFYLSVNGFINEIKKMNSHNQLSTHGPCLTFKDQNTDVAFCYRSKCFPLNAIPWVWRYRRQWPPDFVIDQIKQYGCLIVPVGPKYISDFDSLWRLSFSVAEKQLVHSFNFTQLLCYGLLKLTLKRIVNTNNDIKDLLCSYFLKTALFWVSEEVDIDTFQIPKLFTCFFLCLNRLISWVNNCYCPNYFIPQHNMFLGKITPDNNKTLSHVLSSIQVGGIDRFMRILFSPYNAMYLLLRTKSETSFIKLDFLFYRIHSQFETKDISQCYKVLTLIESLRKSESSAFIIDVCKIYYALLCQYAVQVIPPPITINKMHNIHKSYHRHLQDGIKADAVSGWLYYASFYYVIGQYNVTLKLTDYVISRCLPDMVHLVFDDSEERFNSYRQNVHSTMTLFERINIAAVGSVDYLKHSSLIPGELRLEVKHSDICIPSIVMSHCLRFLCYHHHDNICNRQQALRDLYLAVEKELDKGYKRISDSLTILGVCMYVRK
;
A
#
# COMPACT_ATOMS: atom_id res chain seq x y z
N MET A 1 -26.41 -16.19 -18.57
CA MET A 1 -25.50 -15.16 -19.13
C MET A 1 -24.39 -14.79 -18.15
N ILE A 2 -24.71 -14.37 -16.91
CA ILE A 2 -23.72 -14.09 -15.85
C ILE A 2 -23.18 -15.38 -15.20
N TYR A 3 -23.90 -16.51 -15.29
CA TYR A 3 -23.51 -17.79 -14.68
C TYR A 3 -22.18 -18.35 -15.20
N ASN A 4 -21.94 -18.29 -16.52
CA ASN A 4 -20.65 -18.68 -17.11
C ASN A 4 -19.58 -17.56 -16.98
N ALA A 5 -20.00 -16.32 -16.67
CA ALA A 5 -19.13 -15.14 -16.57
C ALA A 5 -18.23 -15.12 -15.35
N ILE A 6 -18.73 -15.66 -14.23
CA ILE A 6 -18.04 -15.62 -12.94
C ILE A 6 -16.92 -16.67 -12.88
N ASN A 7 -17.00 -17.74 -13.68
CA ASN A 7 -15.92 -18.72 -13.80
C ASN A 7 -14.71 -18.17 -14.56
N ASP A 8 -14.93 -17.23 -15.49
CA ASP A 8 -13.88 -16.54 -16.27
C ASP A 8 -13.81 -15.05 -15.87
N LYS A 9 -13.25 -14.81 -14.69
CA LYS A 9 -13.05 -13.46 -14.12
C LYS A 9 -11.57 -13.15 -13.92
N THR A 10 -11.21 -11.88 -14.09
CA THR A 10 -9.88 -11.37 -13.72
C THR A 10 -10.00 -10.46 -12.52
N LEU A 11 -9.07 -10.59 -11.57
CA LEU A 11 -9.04 -9.81 -10.36
C LEU A 11 -8.12 -8.60 -10.53
N ILE A 12 -8.61 -7.44 -10.10
CA ILE A 12 -7.83 -6.20 -10.04
C ILE A 12 -7.87 -5.69 -8.61
N SER A 13 -6.69 -5.47 -8.01
CA SER A 13 -6.58 -4.73 -6.76
C SER A 13 -6.56 -3.22 -7.02
N SER A 14 -7.27 -2.50 -6.17
CA SER A 14 -7.38 -1.04 -6.12
C SER A 14 -7.44 -0.60 -4.65
N GLY A 15 -7.64 0.69 -4.40
CA GLY A 15 -7.65 1.24 -3.05
C GLY A 15 -6.25 1.64 -2.62
N SER A 16 -6.16 2.33 -1.49
CA SER A 16 -4.92 2.97 -1.09
C SER A 16 -3.79 1.99 -0.78
N LEU A 17 -4.09 0.79 -0.28
CA LEU A 17 -3.10 -0.28 -0.11
C LEU A 17 -2.52 -0.72 -1.46
N ALA A 18 -3.36 -0.91 -2.48
CA ALA A 18 -2.91 -1.30 -3.82
C ALA A 18 -2.16 -0.18 -4.57
N GLU A 19 -2.35 1.07 -4.15
CA GLU A 19 -1.63 2.26 -4.63
C GLU A 19 -0.30 2.50 -3.90
N GLY A 20 0.04 1.68 -2.89
CA GLY A 20 1.28 1.78 -2.12
C GLY A 20 1.23 2.71 -0.91
N LEU A 21 0.02 3.08 -0.45
CA LEU A 21 -0.22 3.87 0.76
C LEU A 21 -0.90 3.04 1.84
N ASP A 22 -0.13 2.60 2.83
CA ASP A 22 -0.65 1.95 4.03
C ASP A 22 -0.49 2.85 5.26
N LEU A 23 -1.45 3.76 5.36
CA LEU A 23 -1.70 4.52 6.59
C LEU A 23 -2.79 3.81 7.39
N PRO A 24 -2.87 3.98 8.71
CA PRO A 24 -3.96 3.41 9.50
C PRO A 24 -5.33 3.77 8.91
N GLY A 25 -6.15 2.76 8.57
CA GLY A 25 -7.42 2.93 7.87
C GLY A 25 -7.31 2.99 6.34
N SER A 26 -6.20 2.51 5.77
CA SER A 26 -6.10 2.28 4.32
C SER A 26 -6.87 1.03 3.93
N ASP A 27 -7.44 1.11 2.74
CA ASP A 27 -8.37 0.15 2.16
C ASP A 27 -7.71 -0.65 1.04
N LEU A 28 -8.14 -1.91 0.91
CA LEU A 28 -7.88 -2.75 -0.24
C LEU A 28 -9.21 -3.04 -0.92
N ASP A 29 -9.38 -2.52 -2.11
CA ASP A 29 -10.56 -2.75 -2.94
C ASP A 29 -10.26 -3.84 -3.96
N ILE A 30 -11.22 -4.74 -4.18
CA ILE A 30 -11.09 -5.80 -5.16
C ILE A 30 -12.15 -5.59 -6.25
N MET A 31 -11.73 -5.56 -7.51
CA MET A 31 -12.64 -5.53 -8.66
C MET A 31 -12.55 -6.85 -9.43
N TYR A 32 -13.68 -7.52 -9.58
CA TYR A 32 -13.83 -8.68 -10.47
C TYR A 32 -14.31 -8.23 -11.83
N VAL A 33 -13.42 -8.30 -12.82
CA VAL A 33 -13.74 -8.01 -14.22
C VAL A 33 -14.27 -9.28 -14.87
N LEU A 34 -15.53 -9.25 -15.31
CA LEU A 34 -16.17 -10.34 -16.06
C LEU A 34 -15.63 -10.33 -17.50
N THR A 35 -14.93 -11.39 -17.92
CA THR A 35 -14.17 -11.40 -19.19
C THR A 35 -14.88 -12.05 -20.36
N ASN A 36 -16.01 -12.71 -20.11
CA ASN A 36 -16.84 -13.38 -21.11
C ASN A 36 -17.80 -12.44 -21.86
N VAL A 37 -17.85 -11.16 -21.48
CA VAL A 37 -18.64 -10.12 -22.14
C VAL A 37 -17.67 -9.11 -22.75
N ASP A 38 -17.74 -8.95 -24.08
CA ASP A 38 -16.96 -7.91 -24.75
C ASP A 38 -17.77 -6.61 -24.77
N VAL A 39 -17.20 -5.55 -24.18
CA VAL A 39 -17.77 -4.20 -24.21
C VAL A 39 -17.00 -3.33 -25.20
N ILE A 40 -17.71 -2.76 -26.17
CA ILE A 40 -17.16 -1.92 -27.23
C ILE A 40 -17.77 -0.51 -27.19
N ASP A 41 -17.10 0.45 -27.81
CA ASP A 41 -17.50 1.87 -27.90
C ASP A 41 -18.39 2.19 -29.10
N ASN A 42 -18.31 1.42 -30.19
CA ASN A 42 -19.08 1.63 -31.40
C ASN A 42 -19.43 0.30 -32.07
N ILE A 43 -20.66 0.20 -32.59
CA ILE A 43 -21.16 -0.94 -33.39
C ILE A 43 -20.24 -1.21 -34.60
N ARG A 44 -19.59 -0.18 -35.16
CA ARG A 44 -18.64 -0.35 -36.27
C ARG A 44 -17.36 -1.09 -35.89
N ASN A 45 -17.06 -1.22 -34.59
CA ASN A 45 -15.90 -1.93 -34.06
C ASN A 45 -16.19 -3.40 -33.72
N ILE A 46 -17.35 -3.95 -34.16
CA ILE A 46 -17.65 -5.37 -34.02
C ILE A 46 -16.60 -6.18 -34.78
N LYS A 47 -15.83 -6.95 -34.04
CA LYS A 47 -14.93 -7.99 -34.59
C LYS A 47 -15.69 -9.31 -34.59
N PRO A 48 -15.37 -10.27 -35.48
CA PRO A 48 -15.96 -11.59 -35.43
C PRO A 48 -15.82 -12.17 -34.03
N PRO A 49 -16.87 -12.83 -33.53
CA PRO A 49 -16.95 -13.27 -32.15
C PRO A 49 -15.76 -14.17 -31.79
N LYS A 50 -15.04 -13.81 -30.73
CA LYS A 50 -14.03 -14.72 -30.18
C LYS A 50 -14.77 -15.91 -29.55
N GLN A 51 -14.24 -17.12 -29.74
CA GLN A 51 -14.79 -18.40 -29.28
C GLN A 51 -15.14 -18.47 -27.76
N ARG A 52 -14.71 -17.49 -26.96
CA ARG A 52 -14.94 -17.38 -25.49
C ARG A 52 -16.01 -16.36 -25.07
N CYS A 53 -16.46 -15.47 -25.96
CA CYS A 53 -17.40 -14.40 -25.58
C CYS A 53 -18.84 -14.88 -25.71
N THR A 54 -19.68 -14.62 -24.71
CA THR A 54 -21.09 -15.04 -24.70
C THR A 54 -22.03 -13.99 -25.29
N CYS A 55 -21.67 -12.70 -25.22
CA CYS A 55 -22.42 -11.60 -25.81
C CYS A 55 -21.54 -10.34 -25.97
N THR A 56 -22.01 -9.41 -26.80
CA THR A 56 -21.37 -8.12 -27.04
C THR A 56 -22.27 -6.98 -26.59
N LEU A 57 -21.74 -6.06 -25.77
CA LEU A 57 -22.41 -4.84 -25.33
C LEU A 57 -21.74 -3.61 -25.96
N VAL A 58 -22.55 -2.63 -26.35
CA VAL A 58 -22.07 -1.31 -26.81
C VAL A 58 -22.32 -0.28 -25.72
N MET A 59 -21.28 0.50 -25.40
CA MET A 59 -21.39 1.69 -24.58
C MET A 59 -22.12 2.80 -25.35
N VAL A 60 -23.25 3.24 -24.81
CA VAL A 60 -23.97 4.41 -25.29
C VAL A 60 -23.70 5.53 -24.29
N THR A 61 -23.01 6.58 -24.73
CA THR A 61 -22.68 7.72 -23.87
C THR A 61 -23.96 8.48 -23.53
N ASP A 62 -24.16 8.78 -22.25
CA ASP A 62 -25.23 9.67 -21.80
C ASP A 62 -24.66 11.08 -21.64
N HIS A 63 -25.17 12.03 -22.44
CA HIS A 63 -24.70 13.42 -22.43
C HIS A 63 -25.25 14.22 -21.25
N ASN A 64 -26.37 13.82 -20.67
CA ASN A 64 -26.99 14.49 -19.52
C ASN A 64 -26.31 14.07 -18.21
N HIS A 65 -25.68 12.88 -18.19
CA HIS A 65 -25.01 12.31 -17.03
C HIS A 65 -23.53 11.97 -17.35
N PRO A 66 -22.65 12.99 -17.48
CA PRO A 66 -21.22 12.76 -17.67
C PRO A 66 -20.66 11.83 -16.60
N GLY A 67 -19.82 10.88 -17.00
CA GLY A 67 -19.31 9.83 -16.10
C GLY A 67 -20.16 8.56 -16.06
N PHE A 68 -21.32 8.54 -16.71
CA PHE A 68 -22.18 7.36 -16.84
C PHE A 68 -22.39 6.97 -18.30
N THR A 69 -22.76 5.71 -18.52
CA THR A 69 -23.05 5.13 -19.84
C THR A 69 -24.17 4.09 -19.72
N ARG A 70 -24.93 3.90 -20.80
CA ARG A 70 -25.84 2.75 -20.92
C ARG A 70 -25.15 1.64 -21.69
N LEU A 71 -25.44 0.39 -21.34
CA LEU A 71 -24.88 -0.78 -22.01
C LEU A 71 -25.96 -1.45 -22.86
N ARG A 72 -25.90 -1.26 -24.18
CA ARG A 72 -26.87 -1.80 -25.13
C ARG A 72 -26.43 -3.15 -25.66
N LEU A 73 -27.32 -4.13 -25.67
CA LEU A 73 -27.08 -5.45 -26.26
C LEU A 73 -27.09 -5.38 -27.80
N VAL A 74 -26.10 -6.01 -28.44
CA VAL A 74 -25.99 -6.05 -29.91
C VAL A 74 -26.13 -7.46 -30.48
N GLU A 75 -25.36 -8.42 -30.01
CA GLU A 75 -25.38 -9.81 -30.51
C GLU A 75 -25.30 -10.82 -29.36
N THR A 76 -26.06 -11.92 -29.47
CA THR A 76 -26.00 -13.10 -28.61
C THR A 76 -25.52 -14.30 -29.42
N LEU A 77 -24.42 -14.93 -29.01
CA LEU A 77 -23.75 -15.96 -29.83
C LEU A 77 -24.30 -17.38 -29.60
N ASN A 78 -25.18 -17.57 -28.63
CA ASN A 78 -25.80 -18.85 -28.33
C ASN A 78 -27.33 -18.72 -28.43
N GLU A 79 -27.92 -19.43 -29.40
CA GLU A 79 -29.38 -19.54 -29.61
C GLU A 79 -30.14 -20.10 -28.39
N GLY A 80 -29.42 -20.71 -27.44
CA GLY A 80 -29.94 -21.23 -26.18
C GLY A 80 -29.95 -20.25 -24.99
N ILE A 81 -29.52 -18.98 -25.16
CA ILE A 81 -29.64 -17.97 -24.10
C ILE A 81 -31.11 -17.54 -24.02
N ARG A 82 -31.92 -18.33 -23.32
CA ARG A 82 -33.19 -17.83 -22.78
C ARG A 82 -32.84 -16.57 -21.97
N PHE A 83 -33.50 -15.46 -22.26
CA PHE A 83 -33.45 -14.24 -21.46
C PHE A 83 -33.99 -14.58 -20.06
N PHE A 84 -33.17 -15.19 -19.22
CA PHE A 84 -33.51 -15.50 -17.85
C PHE A 84 -33.54 -14.19 -17.08
N GLY A 85 -34.73 -13.61 -16.94
CA GLY A 85 -35.06 -12.61 -15.92
C GLY A 85 -34.78 -11.15 -16.29
N ASP A 86 -35.20 -10.30 -15.35
CA ASP A 86 -35.25 -8.82 -15.33
C ASP A 86 -33.88 -8.10 -15.47
N VAL A 87 -32.90 -8.71 -16.15
CA VAL A 87 -31.51 -8.20 -16.26
C VAL A 87 -31.35 -7.19 -17.39
N PHE A 88 -32.21 -7.25 -18.40
CA PHE A 88 -32.26 -6.27 -19.47
C PHE A 88 -33.60 -5.57 -19.51
N GLU A 89 -33.56 -4.25 -19.63
CA GLU A 89 -34.71 -3.42 -19.87
C GLU A 89 -34.93 -3.24 -21.36
N ARG A 90 -36.16 -3.47 -21.81
CA ARG A 90 -36.56 -3.22 -23.19
C ARG A 90 -37.00 -1.76 -23.33
N THR A 91 -36.34 -1.04 -24.23
CA THR A 91 -36.72 0.31 -24.64
C THR A 91 -37.10 0.32 -26.13
N THR A 92 -37.49 1.47 -26.66
CA THR A 92 -37.71 1.65 -28.10
C THR A 92 -36.45 1.43 -28.93
N ASP A 93 -35.27 1.72 -28.35
CA ASP A 93 -33.99 1.79 -29.07
C ASP A 93 -33.12 0.54 -28.87
N GLY A 94 -33.64 -0.45 -28.13
CA GLY A 94 -33.00 -1.75 -27.89
C GLY A 94 -33.10 -2.22 -26.44
N PHE A 95 -32.30 -3.24 -26.14
CA PHE A 95 -32.20 -3.84 -24.81
C PHE A 95 -30.98 -3.28 -24.07
N TYR A 96 -31.19 -2.76 -22.87
CA TYR A 96 -30.15 -2.16 -22.03
C TYR A 96 -29.96 -2.94 -20.75
N LEU A 97 -28.71 -3.08 -20.30
CA LEU A 97 -28.40 -3.83 -19.09
C LEU A 97 -28.84 -3.06 -17.83
N SER A 98 -29.75 -3.64 -17.05
CA SER A 98 -30.21 -3.11 -15.76
C SER A 98 -29.14 -3.35 -14.68
N VAL A 99 -28.89 -2.32 -13.88
CA VAL A 99 -27.99 -2.33 -12.72
C VAL A 99 -28.57 -3.22 -11.62
N ASN A 100 -29.85 -3.04 -11.28
CA ASN A 100 -30.55 -3.82 -10.27
C ASN A 100 -30.69 -5.28 -10.70
N GLY A 101 -31.07 -5.52 -11.95
CA GLY A 101 -31.16 -6.84 -12.53
C GLY A 101 -29.81 -7.57 -12.49
N PHE A 102 -28.73 -6.88 -12.85
CA PHE A 102 -27.37 -7.40 -12.73
C PHE A 102 -26.98 -7.72 -11.28
N ILE A 103 -27.19 -6.78 -10.35
CA ILE A 103 -26.86 -6.96 -8.92
C ILE A 103 -27.64 -8.14 -8.33
N ASN A 104 -28.93 -8.25 -8.64
CA ASN A 104 -29.79 -9.33 -8.17
C ASN A 104 -29.31 -10.69 -8.66
N GLU A 105 -28.86 -10.79 -9.91
CA GLU A 105 -28.27 -12.02 -10.42
C GLU A 105 -26.94 -12.37 -9.72
N ILE A 106 -26.06 -11.39 -9.48
CA ILE A 106 -24.83 -11.65 -8.71
C ILE A 106 -25.17 -12.12 -7.29
N LYS A 107 -26.16 -11.51 -6.63
CA LYS A 107 -26.62 -11.92 -5.28
C LYS A 107 -27.19 -13.33 -5.27
N LYS A 108 -28.08 -13.68 -6.20
CA LYS A 108 -28.66 -15.04 -6.32
C LYS A 108 -27.59 -16.10 -6.47
N MET A 109 -26.54 -15.83 -7.25
CA MET A 109 -25.45 -16.78 -7.48
C MET A 109 -24.47 -16.91 -6.31
N ASN A 110 -24.47 -15.95 -5.40
CA ASN A 110 -23.68 -15.98 -4.17
C ASN A 110 -24.58 -16.17 -2.94
N SER A 111 -25.72 -16.85 -3.09
CA SER A 111 -26.75 -17.01 -2.05
C SER A 111 -26.26 -17.65 -0.74
N HIS A 112 -25.15 -18.39 -0.80
CA HIS A 112 -24.47 -18.93 0.39
C HIS A 112 -23.77 -17.87 1.24
N ASN A 113 -23.50 -16.69 0.66
CA ASN A 113 -22.85 -15.57 1.32
C ASN A 113 -23.86 -14.43 1.53
N GLN A 114 -24.06 -13.99 2.76
CA GLN A 114 -24.91 -12.82 3.02
C GLN A 114 -24.20 -11.56 2.48
N LEU A 115 -24.68 -11.03 1.35
CA LEU A 115 -24.10 -9.87 0.67
C LEU A 115 -24.92 -8.60 0.93
N SER A 116 -24.26 -7.53 1.40
CA SER A 116 -24.84 -6.18 1.42
C SER A 116 -24.33 -5.35 0.23
N THR A 117 -25.13 -4.38 -0.22
CA THR A 117 -24.76 -3.44 -1.30
C THR A 117 -24.28 -2.13 -0.70
N HIS A 118 -23.04 -1.72 -1.03
CA HIS A 118 -22.47 -0.43 -0.66
C HIS A 118 -21.94 0.29 -1.91
N GLY A 119 -22.76 1.17 -2.49
CA GLY A 119 -22.43 1.80 -3.77
C GLY A 119 -22.31 0.75 -4.90
N PRO A 120 -21.23 0.72 -5.70
CA PRO A 120 -21.01 -0.34 -6.70
C PRO A 120 -20.54 -1.67 -6.10
N CYS A 121 -20.23 -1.72 -4.81
CA CYS A 121 -19.63 -2.86 -4.15
C CYS A 121 -20.69 -3.79 -3.55
N LEU A 122 -20.40 -5.08 -3.60
CA LEU A 122 -21.05 -6.13 -2.83
C LEU A 122 -20.09 -6.54 -1.72
N THR A 123 -20.43 -6.19 -0.49
CA THR A 123 -19.61 -6.49 0.68
C THR A 123 -20.05 -7.85 1.25
N PHE A 124 -19.10 -8.77 1.42
CA PHE A 124 -19.33 -10.03 2.12
C PHE A 124 -19.37 -9.73 3.62
N LYS A 125 -20.44 -10.13 4.33
CA LYS A 125 -20.58 -9.81 5.77
C LYS A 125 -19.41 -10.26 6.66
N ASP A 126 -18.63 -11.24 6.21
CA ASP A 126 -17.53 -11.84 6.97
C ASP A 126 -16.15 -11.25 6.60
N GLN A 127 -16.07 -10.25 5.71
CA GLN A 127 -14.80 -9.64 5.28
C GLN A 127 -14.88 -8.11 5.20
N ASN A 128 -13.87 -7.42 5.74
CA ASN A 128 -13.66 -5.97 5.60
C ASN A 128 -13.11 -5.59 4.21
N THR A 129 -13.52 -6.29 3.15
CA THR A 129 -13.02 -6.08 1.79
C THR A 129 -14.17 -5.74 0.87
N ASP A 130 -14.13 -4.54 0.30
CA ASP A 130 -15.12 -4.10 -0.68
C ASP A 130 -14.82 -4.74 -2.05
N VAL A 131 -15.80 -5.52 -2.52
CA VAL A 131 -15.70 -6.24 -3.79
C VAL A 131 -16.66 -5.63 -4.80
N ALA A 132 -16.17 -5.16 -5.93
CA ALA A 132 -16.99 -4.67 -7.04
C ALA A 132 -16.95 -5.64 -8.23
N PHE A 133 -18.10 -6.01 -8.77
CA PHE A 133 -18.17 -6.69 -10.07
C PHE A 133 -18.30 -5.66 -11.18
N CYS A 134 -17.55 -5.83 -12.26
CA CYS A 134 -17.52 -4.85 -13.33
C CYS A 134 -17.25 -5.47 -14.70
N TYR A 135 -17.52 -4.68 -15.74
CA TYR A 135 -17.03 -4.96 -17.08
C TYR A 135 -15.84 -4.08 -17.41
N ARG A 136 -15.05 -4.50 -18.39
CA ARG A 136 -13.97 -3.69 -18.96
C ARG A 136 -14.30 -3.32 -20.39
N SER A 137 -14.29 -2.02 -20.67
CA SER A 137 -14.13 -1.53 -22.03
C SER A 137 -12.65 -1.48 -22.38
N LYS A 138 -12.27 -2.10 -23.50
CA LYS A 138 -10.91 -1.98 -24.06
C LYS A 138 -10.72 -0.64 -24.80
N CYS A 139 -11.81 0.05 -25.11
CA CYS A 139 -11.79 1.38 -25.69
C CYS A 139 -11.82 2.45 -24.60
N PHE A 140 -11.06 3.52 -24.78
CA PHE A 140 -11.12 4.67 -23.90
C PHE A 140 -12.42 5.46 -24.15
N PRO A 141 -13.21 5.82 -23.11
CA PRO A 141 -14.51 6.46 -23.30
C PRO A 141 -14.44 7.75 -24.11
N LEU A 142 -15.39 7.95 -25.02
CA LEU A 142 -15.44 9.13 -25.91
C LEU A 142 -15.45 10.45 -25.13
N ASN A 143 -16.23 10.52 -24.05
CA ASN A 143 -16.31 11.69 -23.16
C ASN A 143 -15.03 11.93 -22.34
N ALA A 144 -14.13 10.95 -22.24
CA ALA A 144 -12.83 11.08 -21.58
C ALA A 144 -11.69 11.35 -22.56
N ILE A 145 -11.87 11.18 -23.88
CA ILE A 145 -10.83 11.44 -24.90
C ILE A 145 -10.15 12.80 -24.74
N PRO A 146 -10.85 13.91 -24.43
CA PRO A 146 -10.19 15.20 -24.22
C PRO A 146 -9.11 15.18 -23.14
N TRP A 147 -9.16 14.26 -22.16
CA TRP A 147 -8.09 14.08 -21.18
C TRP A 147 -6.79 13.62 -21.85
N VAL A 148 -6.83 12.73 -22.83
CA VAL A 148 -5.60 12.23 -23.50
C VAL A 148 -4.77 13.38 -24.07
N TRP A 149 -5.43 14.35 -24.69
CA TRP A 149 -4.80 15.47 -25.40
C TRP A 149 -4.75 16.76 -24.60
N ARG A 150 -5.12 16.72 -23.31
CA ARG A 150 -5.13 17.89 -22.44
C ARG A 150 -3.72 18.43 -22.30
N TYR A 151 -3.55 19.75 -22.38
CA TYR A 151 -2.27 20.40 -22.12
C TYR A 151 -1.85 20.19 -20.66
N ARG A 152 -0.57 19.86 -20.45
CA ARG A 152 0.02 19.60 -19.13
C ARG A 152 1.43 20.19 -19.09
N ARG A 153 1.91 20.51 -17.89
CA ARG A 153 3.29 20.97 -17.75
C ARG A 153 4.30 19.84 -17.94
N GLN A 154 4.28 18.85 -17.04
CA GLN A 154 5.30 17.79 -17.00
C GLN A 154 4.76 16.44 -16.52
N TRP A 155 3.69 16.42 -15.71
CA TRP A 155 3.11 15.20 -15.18
C TRP A 155 1.68 14.99 -15.71
N PRO A 156 1.27 13.74 -15.99
CA PRO A 156 2.07 12.51 -15.97
C PRO A 156 2.93 12.36 -17.26
N PRO A 157 3.95 11.49 -17.25
CA PRO A 157 4.72 11.16 -18.46
C PRO A 157 3.84 10.56 -19.57
N ASP A 158 4.18 10.83 -20.83
CA ASP A 158 3.41 10.38 -22.01
C ASP A 158 3.17 8.87 -22.04
N PHE A 159 4.16 8.06 -21.65
CA PHE A 159 4.01 6.60 -21.61
C PHE A 159 2.92 6.14 -20.62
N VAL A 160 2.67 6.89 -19.54
CA VAL A 160 1.60 6.60 -18.58
C VAL A 160 0.25 6.93 -19.23
N ILE A 161 0.16 8.03 -19.97
CA ILE A 161 -1.05 8.42 -20.73
C ILE A 161 -1.39 7.33 -21.76
N ASP A 162 -0.40 6.86 -22.51
CA ASP A 162 -0.57 5.80 -23.50
C ASP A 162 -1.04 4.49 -22.88
N GLN A 163 -0.44 4.09 -21.74
CA GLN A 163 -0.88 2.89 -21.00
C GLN A 163 -2.33 3.01 -20.52
N ILE A 164 -2.72 4.18 -19.99
CA ILE A 164 -4.09 4.45 -19.54
C ILE A 164 -5.06 4.35 -20.71
N LYS A 165 -4.75 4.99 -21.84
CA LYS A 165 -5.57 4.96 -23.05
C LYS A 165 -5.70 3.55 -23.61
N GLN A 166 -4.60 2.80 -23.68
CA GLN A 166 -4.58 1.43 -24.18
C GLN A 166 -5.36 0.47 -23.29
N TYR A 167 -5.38 0.72 -21.97
CA TYR A 167 -6.13 -0.11 -21.04
C TYR A 167 -7.64 0.04 -21.23
N GLY A 168 -8.11 1.27 -21.44
CA GLY A 168 -9.53 1.63 -21.52
C GLY A 168 -10.08 2.04 -20.16
N CYS A 169 -11.28 1.56 -19.81
CA CYS A 169 -11.89 1.83 -18.51
C CYS A 169 -12.67 0.64 -17.96
N LEU A 170 -13.06 0.73 -16.69
CA LEU A 170 -13.99 -0.20 -16.07
C LEU A 170 -15.40 0.41 -16.04
N ILE A 171 -16.41 -0.44 -15.95
CA ILE A 171 -17.83 -0.05 -15.93
C ILE A 171 -18.48 -0.78 -14.76
N VAL A 172 -18.98 -0.02 -13.78
CA VAL A 172 -19.46 -0.56 -12.49
C VAL A 172 -20.98 -0.35 -12.32
N PRO A 173 -21.68 -1.28 -11.65
CA PRO A 173 -23.14 -1.28 -11.50
C PRO A 173 -23.60 -0.29 -10.42
N VAL A 174 -23.51 1.00 -10.72
CA VAL A 174 -24.04 2.06 -9.86
C VAL A 174 -24.47 3.25 -10.72
N GLY A 175 -25.69 3.71 -10.53
CA GLY A 175 -26.21 4.90 -11.21
C GLY A 175 -26.04 6.19 -10.39
N PRO A 176 -26.38 7.35 -10.97
CA PRO A 176 -26.38 8.63 -10.27
C PRO A 176 -27.39 8.66 -9.11
N LYS A 177 -26.92 9.01 -7.91
CA LYS A 177 -27.74 9.03 -6.68
C LYS A 177 -28.82 10.12 -6.64
N TYR A 178 -28.76 11.10 -7.54
CA TYR A 178 -29.66 12.26 -7.57
C TYR A 178 -30.85 12.08 -8.53
N ILE A 179 -31.00 10.91 -9.14
CA ILE A 179 -32.09 10.57 -10.06
C ILE A 179 -32.78 9.32 -9.52
N SER A 180 -34.10 9.24 -9.67
CA SER A 180 -34.90 8.08 -9.23
C SER A 180 -34.90 6.93 -10.24
N ASP A 181 -34.74 7.22 -11.53
CA ASP A 181 -34.72 6.25 -12.63
C ASP A 181 -33.33 6.18 -13.28
N PHE A 182 -32.43 5.40 -12.67
CA PHE A 182 -31.05 5.24 -13.11
C PHE A 182 -30.71 3.80 -13.50
N ASP A 183 -31.68 2.90 -13.56
CA ASP A 183 -31.39 1.47 -13.55
C ASP A 183 -30.60 1.02 -14.81
N SER A 184 -30.72 1.74 -15.91
CA SER A 184 -29.90 1.51 -17.13
C SER A 184 -28.54 2.23 -17.17
N LEU A 185 -28.22 3.08 -16.17
CA LEU A 185 -27.01 3.90 -16.14
C LEU A 185 -25.91 3.28 -15.28
N TRP A 186 -24.80 2.96 -15.94
CA TRP A 186 -23.60 2.41 -15.33
C TRP A 186 -22.51 3.46 -15.22
N ARG A 187 -21.77 3.48 -14.11
CA ARG A 187 -20.70 4.45 -13.89
C ARG A 187 -19.39 3.99 -14.54
N LEU A 188 -18.73 4.90 -15.24
CA LEU A 188 -17.36 4.74 -15.71
C LEU A 188 -16.41 4.82 -14.51
N SER A 189 -15.54 3.82 -14.37
CA SER A 189 -14.51 3.78 -13.34
C SER A 189 -13.12 3.78 -13.97
N PHE A 190 -12.27 4.66 -13.46
CA PHE A 190 -10.88 4.83 -13.88
C PHE A 190 -9.90 4.31 -12.83
N SER A 191 -10.32 3.46 -11.88
CA SER A 191 -9.48 2.98 -10.76
C SER A 191 -8.11 2.42 -11.18
N VAL A 192 -8.04 1.71 -12.32
CA VAL A 192 -6.75 1.22 -12.86
C VAL A 192 -5.87 2.37 -13.34
N ALA A 193 -6.46 3.33 -14.05
CA ALA A 193 -5.76 4.51 -14.54
C ALA A 193 -5.30 5.40 -13.38
N GLU A 194 -6.14 5.59 -12.37
CA GLU A 194 -5.82 6.31 -11.14
C GLU A 194 -4.62 5.67 -10.42
N LYS A 195 -4.61 4.34 -10.30
CA LYS A 195 -3.45 3.62 -9.72
C LYS A 195 -2.18 3.85 -10.53
N GLN A 196 -2.25 3.80 -11.87
CA GLN A 196 -1.11 4.10 -12.73
C GLN A 196 -0.60 5.54 -12.54
N LEU A 197 -1.51 6.51 -12.38
CA LEU A 197 -1.16 7.89 -12.06
C LEU A 197 -0.48 7.99 -10.69
N VAL A 198 -1.01 7.36 -9.64
CA VAL A 198 -0.38 7.36 -8.31
C VAL A 198 1.02 6.72 -8.35
N HIS A 199 1.20 5.62 -9.08
CA HIS A 199 2.51 4.98 -9.25
C HIS A 199 3.51 5.85 -10.03
N SER A 200 3.03 6.83 -10.79
CA SER A 200 3.87 7.80 -11.49
C SER A 200 4.20 9.04 -10.66
N PHE A 201 3.70 9.12 -9.42
CA PHE A 201 4.05 10.22 -8.52
C PHE A 201 5.52 10.16 -8.13
N ASN A 202 6.11 11.34 -8.02
CA ASN A 202 7.37 11.51 -7.31
C ASN A 202 7.15 11.42 -5.79
N PHE A 203 8.25 11.38 -5.06
CA PHE A 203 8.22 11.21 -3.61
C PHE A 203 7.45 12.34 -2.88
N THR A 204 7.59 13.59 -3.33
CA THR A 204 6.88 14.73 -2.71
C THR A 204 5.38 14.69 -2.96
N GLN A 205 4.94 14.28 -4.15
CA GLN A 205 3.51 14.06 -4.46
C GLN A 205 2.93 12.95 -3.56
N LEU A 206 3.65 11.85 -3.37
CA LEU A 206 3.20 10.75 -2.51
C LEU A 206 3.09 11.18 -1.04
N LEU A 207 4.07 11.93 -0.52
CA LEU A 207 4.01 12.51 0.83
C LEU A 207 2.84 13.49 0.96
N CYS A 208 2.60 14.32 -0.06
CA CYS A 208 1.46 15.24 -0.10
C CYS A 208 0.14 14.46 -0.06
N TYR A 209 0.04 13.34 -0.78
CA TYR A 209 -1.13 12.48 -0.74
C TYR A 209 -1.36 11.91 0.67
N GLY A 210 -0.30 11.47 1.34
CA GLY A 210 -0.35 11.02 2.74
C GLY A 210 -0.85 12.11 3.70
N LEU A 211 -0.34 13.33 3.58
CA LEU A 211 -0.80 14.48 4.38
C LEU A 211 -2.28 14.80 4.16
N LEU A 212 -2.72 14.77 2.90
CA LEU A 212 -4.13 14.95 2.55
C LEU A 212 -5.02 13.88 3.21
N LYS A 213 -4.63 12.60 3.16
CA LYS A 213 -5.37 11.52 3.84
C LYS A 213 -5.41 11.72 5.37
N LEU A 214 -4.32 12.16 5.98
CA LEU A 214 -4.29 12.46 7.41
C LEU A 214 -5.22 13.60 7.78
N THR A 215 -5.28 14.66 6.97
CA THR A 215 -6.23 15.78 7.12
C THR A 215 -7.67 15.30 7.09
N LEU A 216 -8.02 14.48 6.10
CA LEU A 216 -9.35 13.87 6.02
C LEU A 216 -9.66 13.11 7.32
N LYS A 217 -8.76 12.22 7.75
CA LYS A 217 -9.01 11.33 8.90
C LYS A 217 -9.08 12.07 10.24
N ARG A 218 -8.16 13.00 10.49
CA ARG A 218 -7.98 13.62 11.82
C ARG A 218 -8.70 14.96 11.99
N ILE A 219 -9.22 15.55 10.91
CA ILE A 219 -9.88 16.85 10.96
C ILE A 219 -11.30 16.76 10.43
N VAL A 220 -11.48 16.23 9.21
CA VAL A 220 -12.81 16.17 8.59
C VAL A 220 -13.65 15.06 9.23
N ASN A 221 -13.11 13.84 9.33
CA ASN A 221 -13.85 12.68 9.82
C ASN A 221 -14.14 12.73 11.34
N THR A 222 -13.43 13.58 12.08
CA THR A 222 -13.69 13.82 13.52
C THR A 222 -14.85 14.78 13.75
N ASN A 223 -15.30 15.50 12.73
CA ASN A 223 -16.44 16.40 12.81
C ASN A 223 -17.69 15.70 12.26
N ASN A 224 -18.65 15.43 13.15
CA ASN A 224 -19.87 14.67 12.82
C ASN A 224 -20.74 15.32 11.73
N ASP A 225 -20.68 16.64 11.57
CA ASP A 225 -21.50 17.36 10.60
C ASP A 225 -20.96 17.23 9.17
N ILE A 226 -19.67 16.91 9.02
CA ILE A 226 -18.99 16.92 7.71
C ILE A 226 -18.24 15.63 7.36
N LYS A 227 -18.12 14.68 8.30
CA LYS A 227 -17.32 13.45 8.15
C LYS A 227 -17.64 12.64 6.90
N ASP A 228 -18.90 12.67 6.45
CA ASP A 228 -19.36 11.90 5.30
C ASP A 228 -19.33 12.71 3.99
N LEU A 229 -19.02 14.01 4.03
CA LEU A 229 -19.05 14.90 2.85
C LEU A 229 -17.84 14.68 1.95
N LEU A 230 -16.64 14.49 2.51
CA LEU A 230 -15.43 14.19 1.74
C LEU A 230 -14.98 12.73 1.93
N CYS A 231 -14.29 12.20 0.93
CA CYS A 231 -13.57 10.93 1.01
C CYS A 231 -12.21 11.07 0.31
N SER A 232 -11.33 10.08 0.49
CA SER A 232 -9.97 10.05 -0.06
C SER A 232 -9.91 10.32 -1.56
N TYR A 233 -10.96 9.95 -2.30
CA TYR A 233 -11.06 10.13 -3.74
C TYR A 233 -11.02 11.60 -4.18
N PHE A 234 -11.70 12.50 -3.47
CA PHE A 234 -11.70 13.93 -3.82
C PHE A 234 -10.32 14.56 -3.60
N LEU A 235 -9.62 14.13 -2.54
CA LEU A 235 -8.30 14.62 -2.20
C LEU A 235 -7.25 14.12 -3.21
N LYS A 236 -7.35 12.84 -3.61
CA LYS A 236 -6.55 12.26 -4.69
C LYS A 236 -6.76 13.03 -6.00
N THR A 237 -8.01 13.34 -6.32
CA THR A 237 -8.36 14.13 -7.52
C THR A 237 -7.78 15.54 -7.47
N ALA A 238 -7.83 16.22 -6.32
CA ALA A 238 -7.18 17.52 -6.15
C ALA A 238 -5.67 17.46 -6.42
N LEU A 239 -4.99 16.42 -5.91
CA LEU A 239 -3.57 16.23 -6.16
C LEU A 239 -3.27 15.94 -7.63
N PHE A 240 -4.10 15.18 -8.35
CA PHE A 240 -3.92 14.99 -9.80
C PHE A 240 -4.01 16.30 -10.57
N TRP A 241 -5.02 17.13 -10.29
CA TRP A 241 -5.17 18.44 -10.94
C TRP A 241 -4.00 19.37 -10.61
N VAL A 242 -3.60 19.49 -9.34
CA VAL A 242 -2.45 20.32 -8.97
C VAL A 242 -1.17 19.78 -9.62
N SER A 243 -0.97 18.46 -9.66
CA SER A 243 0.19 17.82 -10.29
C SER A 243 0.31 18.09 -11.78
N GLU A 244 -0.82 18.19 -12.48
CA GLU A 244 -0.88 18.48 -13.90
C GLU A 244 -0.53 19.95 -14.23
N GLU A 245 -0.92 20.87 -13.32
CA GLU A 245 -0.93 22.31 -13.57
C GLU A 245 0.32 23.06 -13.10
N VAL A 246 1.05 22.53 -12.10
CA VAL A 246 2.27 23.17 -11.56
C VAL A 246 3.55 22.50 -12.05
N ASP A 247 4.67 23.21 -11.99
CA ASP A 247 5.97 22.67 -12.39
C ASP A 247 6.48 21.61 -11.41
N ILE A 248 7.24 20.61 -11.90
CA ILE A 248 7.83 19.55 -11.06
C ILE A 248 8.71 20.13 -9.94
N ASP A 249 9.30 21.30 -10.15
CA ASP A 249 10.09 22.03 -9.15
C ASP A 249 9.27 22.48 -7.93
N THR A 250 7.95 22.49 -8.05
CA THR A 250 7.05 22.70 -6.91
C THR A 250 6.95 21.43 -6.07
N PHE A 251 7.01 20.25 -6.69
CA PHE A 251 7.03 18.95 -6.00
C PHE A 251 8.43 18.51 -5.60
N GLN A 252 9.10 19.37 -4.83
CA GLN A 252 10.34 19.06 -4.13
C GLN A 252 10.09 18.99 -2.63
N ILE A 253 10.84 18.16 -1.90
CA ILE A 253 10.63 17.93 -0.45
C ILE A 253 10.55 19.24 0.35
N PRO A 254 11.42 20.26 0.14
CA PRO A 254 11.32 21.53 0.87
C PRO A 254 10.00 22.29 0.67
N LYS A 255 9.27 22.01 -0.41
CA LYS A 255 8.00 22.63 -0.79
C LYS A 255 6.78 21.74 -0.52
N LEU A 256 6.94 20.64 0.22
CA LEU A 256 5.85 19.71 0.53
C LEU A 256 4.59 20.40 1.08
N PHE A 257 4.75 21.32 2.04
CA PHE A 257 3.61 22.05 2.60
C PHE A 257 3.01 23.04 1.61
N THR A 258 3.82 23.62 0.71
CA THR A 258 3.31 24.44 -0.41
C THR A 258 2.43 23.59 -1.32
N CYS A 259 2.87 22.38 -1.71
CA CYS A 259 2.05 21.44 -2.48
C CYS A 259 0.74 21.09 -1.76
N PHE A 260 0.83 20.81 -0.45
CA PHE A 260 -0.34 20.51 0.38
C PHE A 260 -1.35 21.66 0.38
N PHE A 261 -0.90 22.91 0.59
CA PHE A 261 -1.80 24.05 0.57
C PHE A 261 -2.37 24.37 -0.81
N LEU A 262 -1.63 24.11 -1.89
CA LEU A 262 -2.20 24.20 -3.25
C LEU A 262 -3.38 23.24 -3.43
N CYS A 263 -3.22 21.99 -2.96
CA CYS A 263 -4.30 21.00 -2.99
C CYS A 263 -5.47 21.41 -2.08
N LEU A 264 -5.18 21.94 -0.89
CA LEU A 264 -6.21 22.41 0.04
C LEU A 264 -6.99 23.59 -0.54
N ASN A 265 -6.32 24.57 -1.14
CA ASN A 265 -6.95 25.72 -1.78
C ASN A 265 -7.84 25.30 -2.95
N ARG A 266 -7.40 24.31 -3.74
CA ARG A 266 -8.21 23.71 -4.80
C ARG A 266 -9.48 23.08 -4.22
N LEU A 267 -9.36 22.30 -3.15
CA LEU A 267 -10.51 21.69 -2.48
C LEU A 267 -11.47 22.75 -1.90
N ILE A 268 -10.97 23.78 -1.23
CA ILE A 268 -11.79 24.88 -0.70
C ILE A 268 -12.57 25.55 -1.83
N SER A 269 -11.90 25.86 -2.95
CA SER A 269 -12.55 26.46 -4.12
C SER A 269 -13.67 25.57 -4.66
N TRP A 270 -13.41 24.26 -4.82
CA TRP A 270 -14.44 23.32 -5.26
C TRP A 270 -15.62 23.21 -4.29
N VAL A 271 -15.36 23.19 -2.98
CA VAL A 271 -16.41 23.13 -1.95
C VAL A 271 -17.27 24.39 -2.00
N ASN A 272 -16.66 25.58 -2.10
CA ASN A 272 -17.38 26.85 -2.20
C ASN A 272 -18.28 26.91 -3.44
N ASN A 273 -17.83 26.35 -4.56
CA ASN A 273 -18.57 26.31 -5.81
C ASN A 273 -19.49 25.08 -5.95
N CYS A 274 -19.53 24.18 -4.95
CA CYS A 274 -20.21 22.89 -5.01
C CYS A 274 -19.88 22.07 -6.28
N TYR A 275 -18.63 22.21 -6.77
CA TYR A 275 -18.21 21.65 -8.04
C TYR A 275 -16.81 21.05 -7.95
N CYS A 276 -16.74 19.71 -7.98
CA CYS A 276 -15.49 18.96 -8.04
C CYS A 276 -15.40 18.22 -9.38
N PRO A 277 -14.59 18.70 -10.34
CA PRO A 277 -14.46 18.07 -11.65
C PRO A 277 -13.74 16.73 -11.52
N ASN A 278 -14.32 15.67 -12.09
CA ASN A 278 -13.60 14.42 -12.28
C ASN A 278 -12.35 14.65 -13.15
N TYR A 279 -11.23 14.03 -12.78
CA TYR A 279 -9.96 14.26 -13.46
C TYR A 279 -9.99 13.86 -14.95
N PHE A 280 -10.63 12.73 -15.28
CA PHE A 280 -10.74 12.23 -16.66
C PHE A 280 -11.90 12.87 -17.43
N ILE A 281 -13.02 13.16 -16.76
CA ILE A 281 -14.22 13.75 -17.37
C ILE A 281 -14.62 15.01 -16.60
N PRO A 282 -14.02 16.19 -16.88
CA PRO A 282 -14.22 17.40 -16.06
C PRO A 282 -15.67 17.82 -15.90
N GLN A 283 -16.53 17.53 -16.88
CA GLN A 283 -17.96 17.81 -16.85
C GLN A 283 -18.71 16.99 -15.79
N HIS A 284 -18.15 15.86 -15.35
CA HIS A 284 -18.71 15.04 -14.29
C HIS A 284 -18.39 15.66 -12.92
N ASN A 285 -19.33 16.44 -12.40
CA ASN A 285 -19.25 17.01 -11.05
C ASN A 285 -19.44 15.92 -9.98
N MET A 286 -18.37 15.56 -9.28
CA MET A 286 -18.40 14.51 -8.27
C MET A 286 -19.00 14.95 -6.92
N PHE A 287 -19.26 16.25 -6.74
CA PHE A 287 -19.97 16.80 -5.58
C PHE A 287 -21.48 16.81 -5.74
N LEU A 288 -21.99 16.57 -6.95
CA LEU A 288 -23.42 16.63 -7.25
C LEU A 288 -24.22 15.66 -6.37
N GLY A 289 -25.22 16.19 -5.67
CA GLY A 289 -26.05 15.44 -4.71
C GLY A 289 -25.38 15.13 -3.37
N LYS A 290 -24.13 15.54 -3.14
CA LYS A 290 -23.39 15.31 -1.89
C LYS A 290 -23.04 16.60 -1.16
N ILE A 291 -22.45 17.56 -1.88
CA ILE A 291 -22.09 18.87 -1.32
C ILE A 291 -23.00 19.91 -1.98
N THR A 292 -23.75 20.62 -1.15
CA THR A 292 -24.76 21.59 -1.55
C THR A 292 -24.44 22.97 -0.95
N PRO A 293 -25.05 24.06 -1.46
CA PRO A 293 -24.88 25.38 -0.86
C PRO A 293 -25.26 25.47 0.64
N ASP A 294 -26.03 24.51 1.14
CA ASP A 294 -26.45 24.44 2.53
C ASP A 294 -25.36 23.83 3.43
N ASN A 295 -24.72 22.75 2.99
CA ASN A 295 -23.72 22.03 3.81
C ASN A 295 -22.26 22.41 3.49
N ASN A 296 -22.01 23.10 2.38
CA ASN A 296 -20.65 23.46 1.97
C ASN A 296 -19.98 24.48 2.90
N LYS A 297 -20.76 25.36 3.56
CA LYS A 297 -20.25 26.43 4.42
C LYS A 297 -19.45 25.89 5.59
N THR A 298 -19.98 24.89 6.29
CA THR A 298 -19.30 24.25 7.43
C THR A 298 -18.02 23.56 6.99
N LEU A 299 -18.07 22.81 5.89
CA LEU A 299 -16.89 22.13 5.34
C LEU A 299 -15.82 23.13 4.91
N SER A 300 -16.22 24.17 4.17
CA SER A 300 -15.32 25.25 3.72
C SER A 300 -14.68 25.98 4.89
N HIS A 301 -15.45 26.27 5.95
CA HIS A 301 -14.92 26.88 7.16
C HIS A 301 -13.86 26.01 7.83
N VAL A 302 -14.11 24.70 7.97
CA VAL A 302 -13.14 23.75 8.56
C VAL A 302 -11.85 23.71 7.71
N LEU A 303 -11.98 23.56 6.39
CA LEU A 303 -10.81 23.54 5.50
C LEU A 303 -10.04 24.87 5.51
N SER A 304 -10.75 26.00 5.50
CA SER A 304 -10.14 27.34 5.55
C SER A 304 -9.45 27.60 6.89
N SER A 305 -9.93 27.02 8.00
CA SER A 305 -9.28 27.15 9.30
C SER A 305 -7.88 26.53 9.34
N ILE A 306 -7.65 25.48 8.54
CA ILE A 306 -6.32 24.88 8.35
C ILE A 306 -5.40 25.87 7.63
N GLN A 307 -5.90 26.53 6.59
CA GLN A 307 -5.15 27.51 5.82
C GLN A 307 -4.78 28.72 6.66
N VAL A 308 -5.76 29.33 7.36
CA VAL A 308 -5.55 30.50 8.23
C VAL A 308 -4.67 30.16 9.43
N GLY A 309 -4.78 28.94 9.95
CA GLY A 309 -3.95 28.44 11.05
C GLY A 309 -2.47 28.27 10.70
N GLY A 310 -2.14 28.18 9.41
CA GLY A 310 -0.80 27.89 8.93
C GLY A 310 -0.30 26.49 9.30
N ILE A 311 0.93 26.18 8.88
CA ILE A 311 1.58 24.88 9.11
C ILE A 311 1.59 24.53 10.60
N ASP A 312 1.90 25.52 11.42
CA ASP A 312 2.03 25.40 12.86
C ASP A 312 0.77 24.84 13.52
N ARG A 313 -0.38 25.52 13.36
CA ARG A 313 -1.66 25.05 13.91
C ARG A 313 -2.10 23.75 13.26
N PHE A 314 -1.86 23.57 11.96
CA PHE A 314 -2.18 22.34 11.25
C PHE A 314 -1.47 21.12 11.85
N MET A 315 -0.17 21.24 12.13
CA MET A 315 0.60 20.19 12.79
C MET A 315 0.10 19.94 14.23
N ARG A 316 -0.33 20.99 14.95
CA ARG A 316 -0.96 20.82 16.27
C ARG A 316 -2.25 19.99 16.24
N ILE A 317 -3.05 20.14 15.19
CA ILE A 317 -4.33 19.43 15.04
C ILE A 317 -4.08 17.98 14.61
N LEU A 318 -3.17 17.77 13.67
CA LEU A 318 -2.83 16.43 13.22
C LEU A 318 -2.16 15.60 14.32
N PHE A 319 -1.44 16.21 15.26
CA PHE A 319 -0.67 15.51 16.29
C PHE A 319 -1.01 16.08 17.68
N SER A 320 -1.68 15.27 18.52
CA SER A 320 -2.17 15.51 19.91
C SER A 320 -1.71 16.80 20.65
N PRO A 321 -2.56 17.46 21.47
CA PRO A 321 -2.23 18.71 22.19
C PRO A 321 -0.92 18.70 23.00
N TYR A 322 -0.50 17.54 23.52
CA TYR A 322 0.78 17.36 24.21
C TYR A 322 1.99 17.41 23.26
N ASN A 323 1.83 17.01 22.00
CA ASN A 323 2.85 17.06 20.94
C ASN A 323 2.90 18.42 20.20
N ALA A 324 1.77 19.10 20.16
CA ALA A 324 1.51 20.35 19.46
C ALA A 324 2.21 21.59 20.07
N MET A 325 2.21 21.70 21.40
CA MET A 325 2.85 22.81 22.13
C MET A 325 4.38 22.67 22.15
N TYR A 326 4.87 21.43 22.15
CA TYR A 326 6.30 21.09 22.08
C TYR A 326 6.92 21.29 20.70
N LEU A 327 6.14 21.18 19.61
CA LEU A 327 6.62 21.44 18.24
C LEU A 327 6.77 22.94 17.92
N LEU A 328 6.07 23.81 18.64
CA LEU A 328 5.99 25.24 18.38
C LEU A 328 6.88 26.10 19.29
N LEU A 329 7.37 25.54 20.38
CA LEU A 329 8.50 26.12 21.11
C LEU A 329 9.78 25.58 20.50
N ARG A 330 10.31 26.33 19.52
CA ARG A 330 11.62 26.19 18.85
C ARG A 330 11.65 25.32 17.59
N THR A 331 11.56 26.01 16.46
CA THR A 331 12.12 25.67 15.14
C THR A 331 13.66 25.56 15.13
N LYS A 332 14.27 25.09 16.23
CA LYS A 332 15.71 24.82 16.38
C LYS A 332 16.05 23.65 17.33
N SER A 333 15.15 22.68 17.57
CA SER A 333 15.46 21.56 18.50
C SER A 333 15.29 20.15 17.94
N GLU A 334 15.92 19.21 18.64
CA GLU A 334 16.23 17.82 18.32
C GLU A 334 15.04 16.84 18.09
N THR A 335 13.79 17.30 18.01
CA THR A 335 12.61 16.41 17.96
C THR A 335 11.98 16.26 16.57
N SER A 336 12.35 17.09 15.59
CA SER A 336 11.82 17.04 14.21
C SER A 336 12.41 15.90 13.36
N PHE A 337 13.71 15.62 13.53
CA PHE A 337 14.37 14.54 12.78
C PHE A 337 13.89 13.17 13.27
N ILE A 338 13.67 12.97 14.58
CA ILE A 338 13.19 11.69 15.12
C ILE A 338 11.86 11.28 14.47
N LYS A 339 10.93 12.23 14.31
CA LYS A 339 9.64 11.96 13.65
C LYS A 339 9.80 11.61 12.17
N LEU A 340 10.78 12.20 11.49
CA LEU A 340 11.12 11.83 10.11
C LEU A 340 11.74 10.44 10.03
N ASP A 341 12.54 10.03 11.02
CA ASP A 341 13.16 8.71 11.09
C ASP A 341 12.10 7.60 11.24
N PHE A 342 11.12 7.81 12.14
CA PHE A 342 9.99 6.88 12.29
C PHE A 342 9.08 6.85 11.06
N LEU A 343 8.87 7.99 10.38
CA LEU A 343 8.10 8.06 9.13
C LEU A 343 8.82 7.30 8.01
N PHE A 344 10.14 7.47 7.87
CA PHE A 344 10.96 6.71 6.92
C PHE A 344 10.82 5.21 7.16
N TYR A 345 10.96 4.74 8.41
CA TYR A 345 10.83 3.32 8.73
C TYR A 345 9.45 2.75 8.36
N ARG A 346 8.37 3.52 8.57
CA ARG A 346 7.00 3.12 8.24
C ARG A 346 6.73 3.02 6.75
N ILE A 347 7.27 3.96 5.96
CA ILE A 347 7.16 3.91 4.50
C ILE A 347 8.01 2.74 3.97
N HIS A 348 9.12 2.41 4.63
CA HIS A 348 9.98 1.32 4.23
C HIS A 348 9.31 -0.06 4.36
N SER A 349 8.64 -0.34 5.48
CA SER A 349 7.97 -1.63 5.75
C SER A 349 6.84 -1.98 4.76
N GLN A 350 6.60 -1.14 3.75
CA GLN A 350 5.58 -1.25 2.70
C GLN A 350 6.12 -1.80 1.39
N PHE A 351 7.44 -1.81 1.19
CA PHE A 351 8.04 -2.21 -0.07
C PHE A 351 8.32 -3.71 -0.10
N GLU A 352 7.31 -4.48 -0.50
CA GLU A 352 7.51 -5.88 -0.86
C GLU A 352 7.96 -6.00 -2.32
N THR A 353 9.17 -6.53 -2.53
CA THR A 353 9.58 -6.95 -3.88
C THR A 353 9.07 -8.36 -4.16
N LYS A 354 8.51 -8.60 -5.34
CA LYS A 354 7.83 -9.87 -5.68
C LYS A 354 8.78 -10.95 -6.20
N ASP A 355 9.93 -10.55 -6.73
CA ASP A 355 10.95 -11.45 -7.25
C ASP A 355 12.36 -10.81 -7.21
N ILE A 356 13.38 -11.65 -7.32
CA ILE A 356 14.79 -11.24 -7.22
C ILE A 356 15.23 -10.31 -8.37
N SER A 357 14.63 -10.42 -9.56
CA SER A 357 14.95 -9.57 -10.70
C SER A 357 14.47 -8.14 -10.46
N GLN A 358 13.29 -7.96 -9.87
CA GLN A 358 12.80 -6.66 -9.42
C GLN A 358 13.71 -6.09 -8.32
N CYS A 359 14.12 -6.91 -7.35
CA CYS A 359 15.05 -6.48 -6.30
C CYS A 359 16.34 -5.87 -6.88
N TYR A 360 16.98 -6.51 -7.88
CA TYR A 360 18.19 -5.97 -8.50
C TYR A 360 17.97 -4.70 -9.32
N LYS A 361 16.80 -4.55 -9.98
CA LYS A 361 16.44 -3.30 -10.67
C LYS A 361 16.33 -2.14 -9.67
N VAL A 362 15.69 -2.39 -8.53
CA VAL A 362 15.53 -1.39 -7.48
C VAL A 362 16.88 -1.06 -6.82
N LEU A 363 17.72 -2.06 -6.54
CA LEU A 363 19.09 -1.83 -6.04
C LEU A 363 19.90 -0.91 -6.97
N THR A 364 19.82 -1.14 -8.29
CA THR A 364 20.51 -0.32 -9.30
C THR A 364 19.98 1.11 -9.31
N LEU A 365 18.65 1.27 -9.23
CA LEU A 365 18.00 2.59 -9.18
C LEU A 365 18.42 3.38 -7.94
N ILE A 366 18.40 2.76 -6.76
CA ILE A 366 18.80 3.40 -5.49
C ILE A 366 20.26 3.82 -5.54
N GLU A 367 21.13 2.97 -6.10
CA GLU A 367 22.54 3.31 -6.20
C GLU A 367 22.78 4.48 -7.17
N SER A 368 22.03 4.55 -8.27
CA SER A 368 22.04 5.70 -9.18
C SER A 368 21.56 6.96 -8.47
N LEU A 369 20.44 6.90 -7.76
CA LEU A 369 19.88 8.02 -6.99
C LEU A 369 20.89 8.51 -5.94
N ARG A 370 21.50 7.59 -5.19
CA ARG A 370 22.53 7.91 -4.19
C ARG A 370 23.73 8.65 -4.78
N LYS A 371 24.11 8.35 -6.04
CA LYS A 371 25.23 9.00 -6.73
C LYS A 371 24.88 10.40 -7.25
N SER A 372 23.63 10.62 -7.66
CA SER A 372 23.14 11.90 -8.18
C SER A 372 22.65 12.87 -7.10
N GLU A 373 22.44 12.39 -5.88
CA GLU A 373 21.83 13.14 -4.80
C GLU A 373 22.85 13.96 -3.99
N SER A 374 22.43 15.14 -3.53
CA SER A 374 23.25 16.06 -2.73
C SER A 374 22.80 16.15 -1.26
N SER A 375 21.56 15.72 -0.97
CA SER A 375 21.03 15.68 0.40
C SER A 375 21.61 14.52 1.21
N ALA A 376 22.32 14.82 2.29
CA ALA A 376 22.87 13.83 3.22
C ALA A 376 21.78 12.88 3.78
N PHE A 377 20.59 13.41 4.07
CA PHE A 377 19.47 12.61 4.55
C PHE A 377 18.98 11.61 3.50
N ILE A 378 18.82 12.04 2.24
CA ILE A 378 18.37 11.14 1.16
C ILE A 378 19.45 10.10 0.85
N ILE A 379 20.74 10.49 0.90
CA ILE A 379 21.85 9.54 0.78
C ILE A 379 21.76 8.45 1.84
N ASP A 380 21.45 8.78 3.10
CA ASP A 380 21.33 7.79 4.16
C ASP A 380 20.07 6.92 4.02
N VAL A 381 18.94 7.52 3.64
CA VAL A 381 17.72 6.79 3.25
C VAL A 381 18.06 5.75 2.18
N CYS A 382 18.80 6.15 1.12
CA CYS A 382 19.25 5.23 0.09
C CYS A 382 20.18 4.14 0.62
N LYS A 383 21.12 4.45 1.52
CA LYS A 383 22.02 3.44 2.13
C LYS A 383 21.25 2.39 2.93
N ILE A 384 20.35 2.85 3.81
CA ILE A 384 19.55 1.97 4.66
C ILE A 384 18.62 1.11 3.80
N TYR A 385 17.97 1.73 2.81
CA TYR A 385 17.07 1.02 1.91
C TYR A 385 17.80 0.00 1.01
N TYR A 386 19.00 0.35 0.53
CA TYR A 386 19.87 -0.59 -0.19
C TYR A 386 20.23 -1.79 0.70
N ALA A 387 20.62 -1.56 1.96
CA ALA A 387 20.95 -2.62 2.90
C ALA A 387 19.75 -3.56 3.15
N LEU A 388 18.55 -3.02 3.32
CA LEU A 388 17.33 -3.81 3.52
C LEU A 388 16.98 -4.66 2.30
N LEU A 389 17.16 -4.14 1.09
CA LEU A 389 17.01 -4.93 -0.14
C LEU A 389 18.07 -6.03 -0.26
N CYS A 390 19.29 -5.81 0.22
CA CYS A 390 20.29 -6.87 0.32
C CYS A 390 19.89 -7.96 1.33
N GLN A 391 19.28 -7.60 2.46
CA GLN A 391 18.70 -8.57 3.40
C GLN A 391 17.55 -9.37 2.78
N TYR A 392 16.70 -8.76 1.96
CA TYR A 392 15.70 -9.49 1.19
C TYR A 392 16.34 -10.41 0.14
N ALA A 393 17.28 -9.88 -0.65
CA ALA A 393 17.91 -10.61 -1.76
C ALA A 393 18.57 -11.91 -1.28
N VAL A 394 19.27 -11.88 -0.14
CA VAL A 394 19.96 -13.07 0.39
C VAL A 394 19.00 -14.20 0.77
N GLN A 395 17.73 -13.91 1.06
CA GLN A 395 16.72 -14.91 1.38
C GLN A 395 16.13 -15.59 0.13
N VAL A 396 16.19 -14.92 -1.03
CA VAL A 396 15.58 -15.39 -2.28
C VAL A 396 16.61 -16.02 -3.23
N ILE A 397 17.90 -15.75 -3.05
CA ILE A 397 18.95 -16.42 -3.84
C ILE A 397 18.89 -17.93 -3.55
N PRO A 398 18.96 -18.80 -4.58
CA PRO A 398 19.00 -20.23 -4.37
C PRO A 398 20.19 -20.65 -3.49
N PRO A 399 20.00 -21.62 -2.57
CA PRO A 399 21.09 -22.10 -1.72
C PRO A 399 22.22 -22.69 -2.57
N PRO A 400 23.48 -22.64 -2.09
CA PRO A 400 24.62 -23.20 -2.80
C PRO A 400 24.56 -24.73 -2.80
N ILE A 401 23.88 -25.34 -3.79
CA ILE A 401 23.66 -26.80 -3.84
C ILE A 401 24.83 -27.58 -4.51
N THR A 402 25.81 -26.93 -5.16
CA THR A 402 26.89 -27.67 -5.86
C THR A 402 28.28 -27.05 -5.79
N ILE A 403 29.27 -27.90 -5.52
CA ILE A 403 30.69 -27.60 -5.23
C ILE A 403 31.36 -26.71 -6.31
N ASN A 404 30.98 -26.84 -7.59
CA ASN A 404 31.56 -26.03 -8.67
C ASN A 404 30.88 -24.65 -8.90
N LYS A 405 29.67 -24.41 -8.36
CA LYS A 405 29.01 -23.08 -8.34
C LYS A 405 29.23 -22.35 -7.01
N MET A 406 29.91 -22.98 -6.04
CA MET A 406 30.14 -22.43 -4.69
C MET A 406 30.82 -21.06 -4.72
N HIS A 407 31.85 -20.84 -5.54
CA HIS A 407 32.66 -19.63 -5.42
C HIS A 407 31.90 -18.34 -5.76
N ASN A 408 31.12 -18.34 -6.85
CA ASN A 408 30.39 -17.14 -7.29
C ASN A 408 29.09 -16.90 -6.49
N ILE A 409 28.37 -17.96 -6.11
CA ILE A 409 27.16 -17.84 -5.27
C ILE A 409 27.55 -17.39 -3.86
N HIS A 410 28.61 -17.94 -3.26
CA HIS A 410 29.10 -17.48 -1.96
C HIS A 410 29.56 -16.02 -2.01
N LYS A 411 30.20 -15.58 -3.10
CA LYS A 411 30.63 -14.18 -3.26
C LYS A 411 29.45 -13.22 -3.34
N SER A 412 28.37 -13.59 -4.03
CA SER A 412 27.14 -12.79 -4.07
C SER A 412 26.41 -12.80 -2.74
N TYR A 413 26.30 -13.95 -2.07
CA TYR A 413 25.71 -14.08 -0.73
C TYR A 413 26.45 -13.22 0.29
N HIS A 414 27.78 -13.36 0.37
CA HIS A 414 28.60 -12.57 1.28
C HIS A 414 28.49 -11.08 1.00
N ARG A 415 28.46 -10.65 -0.26
CA ARG A 415 28.28 -9.24 -0.59
C ARG A 415 26.95 -8.70 -0.06
N HIS A 416 25.85 -9.41 -0.29
CA HIS A 416 24.52 -9.01 0.21
C HIS A 416 24.45 -9.05 1.73
N LEU A 417 25.06 -10.03 2.38
CA LEU A 417 25.15 -10.06 3.85
C LEU A 417 25.96 -8.88 4.38
N GLN A 418 27.12 -8.58 3.78
CA GLN A 418 28.00 -7.46 4.15
C GLN A 418 27.36 -6.09 3.93
N ASP A 419 26.53 -5.94 2.90
CA ASP A 419 25.78 -4.70 2.69
C ASP A 419 24.53 -4.66 3.57
N GLY A 420 23.91 -5.81 3.84
CA GLY A 420 22.72 -5.95 4.66
C GLY A 420 22.91 -5.62 6.15
N ILE A 421 24.12 -5.76 6.70
CA ILE A 421 24.41 -5.33 8.09
C ILE A 421 24.23 -3.83 8.31
N LYS A 422 24.15 -3.02 7.24
CA LYS A 422 24.04 -1.56 7.32
C LYS A 422 22.60 -1.07 7.52
N ALA A 423 21.63 -1.98 7.58
CA ALA A 423 20.21 -1.62 7.71
C ALA A 423 19.86 -1.04 9.08
N ASP A 424 20.38 -1.66 10.14
CA ASP A 424 20.22 -1.27 11.54
C ASP A 424 21.33 -1.90 12.40
N ALA A 425 21.24 -1.70 13.72
CA ALA A 425 22.27 -2.15 14.65
C ALA A 425 22.50 -3.68 14.66
N VAL A 426 21.50 -4.51 14.35
CA VAL A 426 21.50 -5.94 14.70
C VAL A 426 20.88 -6.91 13.67
N SER A 427 19.83 -6.54 12.93
CA SER A 427 19.07 -7.50 12.12
C SER A 427 19.93 -8.15 11.03
N GLY A 428 20.74 -7.36 10.33
CA GLY A 428 21.64 -7.83 9.27
C GLY A 428 22.70 -8.80 9.79
N TRP A 429 23.18 -8.59 11.01
CA TRP A 429 24.11 -9.51 11.67
C TRP A 429 23.47 -10.85 12.00
N LEU A 430 22.17 -10.88 12.30
CA LEU A 430 21.45 -12.13 12.52
C LEU A 430 21.20 -12.91 11.25
N TYR A 431 20.93 -12.25 10.11
CA TYR A 431 20.95 -12.95 8.81
C TYR A 431 22.32 -13.56 8.54
N TYR A 432 23.40 -12.86 8.92
CA TYR A 432 24.75 -13.38 8.80
C TYR A 432 25.02 -14.57 9.74
N ALA A 433 24.56 -14.49 10.99
CA ALA A 433 24.66 -15.56 11.97
C ALA A 433 23.87 -16.81 11.53
N SER A 434 22.69 -16.60 10.94
CA SER A 434 21.83 -17.64 10.38
C SER A 434 22.49 -18.32 9.20
N PHE A 435 23.14 -17.57 8.31
CA PHE A 435 23.93 -18.13 7.23
C PHE A 435 25.01 -19.07 7.77
N TYR A 436 25.82 -18.62 8.74
CA TYR A 436 26.86 -19.46 9.34
C TYR A 436 26.30 -20.68 10.08
N TYR A 437 25.13 -20.53 10.70
CA TYR A 437 24.46 -21.63 11.37
C TYR A 437 24.06 -22.72 10.36
N VAL A 438 23.41 -22.33 9.26
CA VAL A 438 22.94 -23.26 8.21
C VAL A 438 24.09 -24.02 7.54
N ILE A 439 25.28 -23.42 7.45
CA ILE A 439 26.49 -24.10 6.91
C ILE A 439 27.32 -24.83 7.99
N GLY A 440 26.81 -24.98 9.21
CA GLY A 440 27.43 -25.75 10.30
C GLY A 440 28.58 -25.05 11.03
N GLN A 441 28.75 -23.74 10.85
CA GLN A 441 29.82 -22.95 11.47
C GLN A 441 29.36 -22.35 12.82
N TYR A 442 28.97 -23.22 13.75
CA TYR A 442 28.34 -22.83 15.03
C TYR A 442 29.20 -21.90 15.89
N ASN A 443 30.52 -22.07 15.89
CA ASN A 443 31.43 -21.17 16.61
C ASN A 443 31.41 -19.73 16.07
N VAL A 444 31.22 -19.56 14.76
CA VAL A 444 31.09 -18.23 14.14
C VAL A 444 29.72 -17.64 14.47
N THR A 445 28.66 -18.45 14.38
CA THR A 445 27.31 -18.05 14.80
C THR A 445 27.30 -17.56 16.25
N LEU A 446 27.93 -18.28 17.18
CA LEU A 446 28.02 -17.88 18.59
C LEU A 446 28.68 -16.49 18.74
N LYS A 447 29.83 -16.27 18.10
CA LYS A 447 30.52 -14.96 18.12
C LYS A 447 29.66 -13.82 17.58
N LEU A 448 28.91 -14.08 16.50
CA LEU A 448 27.99 -13.09 15.92
C LEU A 448 26.80 -12.82 16.84
N THR A 449 26.25 -13.85 17.49
CA THR A 449 25.17 -13.66 18.48
C THR A 449 25.66 -12.93 19.73
N ASP A 450 26.90 -13.15 20.18
CA ASP A 450 27.51 -12.38 21.27
C ASP A 450 27.61 -10.89 20.91
N TYR A 451 28.04 -10.59 19.67
CA TYR A 451 28.07 -9.24 19.16
C TYR A 451 26.67 -8.61 19.14
N VAL A 452 25.67 -9.31 18.58
CA VAL A 452 24.28 -8.81 18.51
C VAL A 452 23.72 -8.53 19.90
N ILE A 453 23.87 -9.47 20.85
CA ILE A 453 23.39 -9.31 22.22
C ILE A 453 24.07 -8.11 22.89
N SER A 454 25.38 -7.91 22.68
CA SER A 454 26.10 -6.74 23.20
C SER A 454 25.60 -5.41 22.64
N ARG A 455 24.95 -5.43 21.48
CA ARG A 455 24.37 -4.27 20.81
C ARG A 455 22.89 -4.08 21.10
N CYS A 456 22.15 -5.08 21.55
CA CYS A 456 20.75 -4.96 21.97
C CYS A 456 20.61 -4.30 23.35
N LEU A 457 20.90 -3.00 23.44
CA LEU A 457 20.80 -2.26 24.71
C LEU A 457 19.33 -2.11 25.16
N PRO A 458 19.04 -2.08 26.47
CA PRO A 458 17.66 -2.06 26.98
C PRO A 458 16.81 -0.86 26.55
N ASP A 459 17.48 0.26 26.23
CA ASP A 459 16.95 1.56 25.86
C ASP A 459 16.83 1.76 24.34
N MET A 460 17.29 0.79 23.54
CA MET A 460 17.05 0.80 22.10
C MET A 460 15.58 0.53 21.78
N VAL A 461 15.12 1.18 20.73
CA VAL A 461 13.76 1.07 20.24
C VAL A 461 13.65 -0.04 19.21
N HIS A 462 12.72 -0.95 19.44
CA HIS A 462 12.27 -1.85 18.37
C HIS A 462 11.57 -1.04 17.28
N LEU A 463 12.06 -1.17 16.06
CA LEU A 463 11.44 -0.56 14.90
C LEU A 463 10.21 -1.41 14.50
N VAL A 464 9.05 -1.11 15.09
CA VAL A 464 7.78 -1.81 14.84
C VAL A 464 6.66 -0.78 14.62
N PHE A 465 5.52 -1.20 14.09
CA PHE A 465 4.32 -0.39 13.88
C PHE A 465 3.60 0.01 15.20
N ASP A 466 4.29 0.76 16.06
CA ASP A 466 3.73 1.33 17.28
C ASP A 466 4.27 2.75 17.53
N ASP A 467 3.36 3.65 17.93
CA ASP A 467 3.52 5.11 18.09
C ASP A 467 3.55 5.53 19.57
N SER A 468 3.95 4.63 20.48
CA SER A 468 3.94 4.94 21.90
C SER A 468 4.91 6.07 22.26
N GLU A 469 4.47 6.96 23.15
CA GLU A 469 5.23 8.13 23.58
C GLU A 469 6.50 7.71 24.35
N GLU A 470 6.43 6.60 25.09
CA GLU A 470 7.56 5.96 25.75
C GLU A 470 8.67 5.61 24.75
N ARG A 471 8.32 5.00 23.62
CA ARG A 471 9.26 4.64 22.56
C ARG A 471 9.92 5.87 21.96
N PHE A 472 9.16 6.93 21.71
CA PHE A 472 9.71 8.18 21.19
C PHE A 472 10.72 8.79 22.17
N ASN A 473 10.44 8.72 23.47
CA ASN A 473 11.32 9.20 24.52
C ASN A 473 12.61 8.37 24.63
N SER A 474 12.52 7.03 24.58
CA SER A 474 13.71 6.15 24.56
C SER A 474 14.59 6.39 23.34
N TYR A 475 13.99 6.56 22.15
CA TYR A 475 14.76 6.91 20.94
C TYR A 475 15.48 8.25 21.13
N ARG A 476 14.77 9.26 21.63
CA ARG A 476 15.30 10.62 21.85
C ARG A 476 16.49 10.65 22.81
N GLN A 477 16.51 9.81 23.83
CA GLN A 477 17.62 9.75 24.79
C GLN A 477 18.94 9.31 24.15
N ASN A 478 18.87 8.59 23.03
CA ASN A 478 20.01 7.96 22.37
C ASN A 478 20.49 8.66 21.09
N VAL A 479 19.84 9.77 20.69
CA VAL A 479 20.12 10.43 19.41
C VAL A 479 20.22 11.95 19.53
N HIS A 480 21.05 12.54 18.68
CA HIS A 480 21.23 14.00 18.58
C HIS A 480 21.01 14.50 17.15
N SER A 481 20.67 15.78 17.01
CA SER A 481 20.36 16.40 15.70
C SER A 481 21.56 16.50 14.76
N THR A 482 22.77 16.45 15.29
CA THR A 482 24.02 16.48 14.52
C THR A 482 24.36 15.13 13.89
N MET A 483 23.76 14.04 14.39
CA MET A 483 23.94 12.72 13.81
C MET A 483 23.20 12.62 12.48
N THR A 484 23.71 11.78 11.60
CA THR A 484 23.05 11.34 10.37
C THR A 484 21.91 10.36 10.66
N LEU A 485 20.97 10.18 9.72
CA LEU A 485 19.90 9.18 9.88
C LEU A 485 20.50 7.78 10.13
N PHE A 486 21.56 7.47 9.40
CA PHE A 486 22.28 6.22 9.51
C PHE A 486 22.85 5.98 10.91
N GLU A 487 23.54 6.96 11.49
CA GLU A 487 24.10 6.85 12.84
C GLU A 487 23.01 6.66 13.90
N ARG A 488 21.91 7.41 13.79
CA ARG A 488 20.80 7.33 14.73
C ARG A 488 20.14 5.97 14.76
N ILE A 489 19.84 5.40 13.59
CA ILE A 489 19.25 4.05 13.51
C ILE A 489 20.21 3.01 14.10
N ASN A 490 21.52 3.12 13.86
CA ASN A 490 22.50 2.15 14.37
C ASN A 490 22.75 2.24 15.88
N ILE A 491 22.38 3.33 16.54
CA ILE A 491 22.61 3.54 17.98
C ILE A 491 21.32 3.42 18.80
N ALA A 492 20.18 3.82 18.24
CA ALA A 492 18.94 3.92 19.00
C ALA A 492 17.88 2.90 18.57
N ALA A 493 18.15 2.07 17.56
CA ALA A 493 17.13 1.23 16.96
C ALA A 493 17.60 -0.21 16.71
N VAL A 494 16.67 -1.15 16.90
CA VAL A 494 16.86 -2.58 16.59
C VAL A 494 15.75 -3.07 15.66
N GLY A 495 16.15 -3.73 14.57
CA GLY A 495 15.24 -4.41 13.66
C GLY A 495 14.76 -5.75 14.20
N SER A 496 13.79 -6.35 13.50
CA SER A 496 13.41 -7.76 13.69
C SER A 496 14.02 -8.60 12.56
N VAL A 497 14.07 -9.92 12.74
CA VAL A 497 14.48 -10.87 11.70
C VAL A 497 13.22 -11.39 11.02
N ASP A 498 13.04 -11.03 9.75
CA ASP A 498 11.89 -11.41 8.94
C ASP A 498 12.30 -12.53 7.97
N TYR A 499 12.01 -13.78 8.33
CA TYR A 499 12.27 -14.91 7.43
C TYR A 499 11.13 -15.10 6.45
N LEU A 500 11.44 -15.03 5.17
CA LEU A 500 10.55 -15.51 4.11
C LEU A 500 10.41 -17.03 4.23
N LYS A 501 9.21 -17.57 4.04
CA LYS A 501 8.90 -19.01 4.17
C LYS A 501 9.75 -19.95 3.31
N HIS A 502 10.37 -19.41 2.26
CA HIS A 502 11.25 -20.14 1.34
C HIS A 502 12.74 -19.81 1.55
N SER A 503 13.07 -19.03 2.57
CA SER A 503 14.43 -18.58 2.84
C SER A 503 15.34 -19.75 3.19
N SER A 504 16.50 -19.80 2.54
CA SER A 504 17.54 -20.77 2.86
C SER A 504 18.23 -20.48 4.19
N LEU A 505 17.99 -19.31 4.80
CA LEU A 505 18.61 -18.89 6.05
C LEU A 505 17.88 -19.41 7.29
N ILE A 506 16.70 -20.02 7.14
CA ILE A 506 15.94 -20.58 8.26
C ILE A 506 16.70 -21.81 8.82
N PRO A 507 17.05 -21.82 10.12
CA PRO A 507 17.52 -23.01 10.83
C PRO A 507 16.65 -24.23 10.57
N GLY A 508 17.27 -25.40 10.36
CA GLY A 508 16.55 -26.63 9.99
C GLY A 508 15.44 -26.99 10.98
N GLU A 509 15.70 -26.75 12.27
CA GLU A 509 14.80 -27.00 13.39
C GLU A 509 13.53 -26.14 13.35
N LEU A 510 13.58 -24.97 12.72
CA LEU A 510 12.45 -24.04 12.64
C LEU A 510 11.58 -24.26 11.39
N ARG A 511 12.02 -25.08 10.42
CA ARG A 511 11.37 -25.17 9.10
C ARG A 511 9.91 -25.59 9.12
N LEU A 512 9.51 -26.45 10.05
CA LEU A 512 8.12 -26.93 10.13
C LEU A 512 7.17 -25.79 10.49
N GLU A 513 7.60 -24.90 11.40
CA GLU A 513 6.80 -23.77 11.89
C GLU A 513 6.72 -22.63 10.87
N VAL A 514 7.68 -22.53 9.95
CA VAL A 514 7.78 -21.47 8.94
C VAL A 514 7.20 -21.90 7.58
N LYS A 515 6.58 -23.08 7.49
CA LYS A 515 6.12 -23.67 6.22
C LYS A 515 4.94 -22.92 5.59
N HIS A 516 4.09 -22.32 6.40
CA HIS A 516 2.79 -21.79 5.98
C HIS A 516 2.77 -20.26 5.81
N SER A 517 3.67 -19.55 6.47
CA SER A 517 3.76 -18.09 6.43
C SER A 517 5.18 -17.62 6.71
N ASP A 518 5.50 -16.41 6.29
CA ASP A 518 6.69 -15.70 6.72
C ASP A 518 6.60 -15.43 8.24
N ILE A 519 7.75 -15.36 8.92
CA ILE A 519 7.81 -15.12 10.37
C ILE A 519 8.69 -13.92 10.70
N CYS A 520 8.35 -13.22 11.78
CA CYS A 520 9.01 -12.01 12.23
C CYS A 520 9.43 -12.17 13.69
N ILE A 521 10.72 -12.32 13.91
CA ILE A 521 11.27 -12.64 15.23
C ILE A 521 12.04 -11.43 15.76
N PRO A 522 11.77 -10.94 16.98
CA PRO A 522 12.62 -9.94 17.63
C PRO A 522 14.08 -10.40 17.66
N SER A 523 15.01 -9.49 17.33
CA SER A 523 16.44 -9.82 17.22
C SER A 523 17.01 -10.50 18.47
N ILE A 524 16.59 -10.08 19.67
CA ILE A 524 17.04 -10.68 20.92
C ILE A 524 16.56 -12.13 21.08
N VAL A 525 15.31 -12.41 20.69
CA VAL A 525 14.71 -13.76 20.73
C VAL A 525 15.45 -14.66 19.74
N MET A 526 15.68 -14.20 18.50
CA MET A 526 16.42 -14.98 17.51
C MET A 526 17.88 -15.23 17.93
N SER A 527 18.52 -14.26 18.61
CA SER A 527 19.88 -14.42 19.13
C SER A 527 19.98 -15.57 20.12
N HIS A 528 19.08 -15.62 21.11
CA HIS A 528 19.08 -16.70 22.10
C HIS A 528 18.63 -18.04 21.50
N CYS A 529 17.73 -18.04 20.52
CA CYS A 529 17.39 -19.23 19.75
C CYS A 529 18.62 -19.82 19.02
N LEU A 530 19.35 -19.01 18.26
CA LEU A 530 20.57 -19.47 17.57
C LEU A 530 21.63 -19.97 18.55
N ARG A 531 21.81 -19.32 19.71
CA ARG A 531 22.72 -19.81 20.76
C ARG A 531 22.30 -21.16 21.29
N PHE A 532 21.01 -21.32 21.62
CA PHE A 532 20.46 -22.59 22.10
C PHE A 532 20.75 -23.72 21.10
N LEU A 533 20.45 -23.47 19.83
CA LEU A 533 20.69 -24.43 18.75
C LEU A 533 22.19 -24.75 18.59
N CYS A 534 23.06 -23.74 18.59
CA CYS A 534 24.51 -23.96 18.53
C CYS A 534 25.03 -24.83 19.69
N TYR A 535 24.59 -24.56 20.92
CA TYR A 535 25.00 -25.37 22.07
C TYR A 535 24.38 -26.76 22.07
N HIS A 536 23.20 -26.94 21.48
CA HIS A 536 22.62 -28.25 21.22
C HIS A 536 23.52 -29.07 20.28
N HIS A 537 23.95 -28.49 19.15
CA HIS A 537 24.86 -29.16 18.20
C HIS A 537 26.27 -29.41 18.75
N HIS A 538 26.70 -28.67 19.77
CA HIS A 538 27.96 -28.90 20.48
C HIS A 538 27.84 -29.83 21.70
N ASP A 539 26.67 -30.42 21.96
CA ASP A 539 26.38 -31.22 23.17
C ASP A 539 26.71 -30.49 24.49
N ASN A 540 26.70 -29.16 24.48
CA ASN A 540 27.03 -28.35 25.65
C ASN A 540 25.77 -28.11 26.50
N ILE A 541 25.44 -29.10 27.33
CA ILE A 541 24.21 -29.13 28.13
C ILE A 541 24.05 -27.89 29.01
N CYS A 542 25.12 -27.47 29.70
CA CYS A 542 25.07 -26.32 30.62
C CYS A 542 24.71 -25.03 29.88
N ASN A 543 25.45 -24.69 28.82
CA ASN A 543 25.20 -23.46 28.06
C ASN A 543 23.89 -23.54 27.27
N ARG A 544 23.48 -24.73 26.82
CA ARG A 544 22.17 -24.94 26.19
C ARG A 544 21.03 -24.64 27.17
N GLN A 545 21.11 -25.11 28.41
CA GLN A 545 20.09 -24.80 29.42
C GLN A 545 20.07 -23.32 29.78
N GLN A 546 21.24 -22.68 29.86
CA GLN A 546 21.32 -21.24 30.09
C GLN A 546 20.69 -20.46 28.94
N ALA A 547 21.04 -20.76 27.68
CA ALA A 547 20.48 -20.09 26.51
C ALA A 547 18.95 -20.26 26.42
N LEU A 548 18.40 -21.41 26.83
CA LEU A 548 16.95 -21.61 26.90
C LEU A 548 16.29 -20.74 27.97
N ARG A 549 16.93 -20.58 29.14
CA ARG A 549 16.44 -19.66 30.19
C ARG A 549 16.48 -18.22 29.72
N ASP A 550 17.57 -17.81 29.07
CA ASP A 550 17.70 -16.46 28.53
C ASP A 550 16.67 -16.20 27.42
N LEU A 551 16.40 -17.19 26.56
CA LEU A 551 15.34 -17.14 25.56
C LEU A 551 13.96 -16.94 26.22
N TYR A 552 13.66 -17.70 27.27
CA TYR A 552 12.40 -17.55 28.01
C TYR A 552 12.24 -16.13 28.56
N LEU A 553 13.27 -15.59 29.22
CA LEU A 553 13.27 -14.22 29.76
C LEU A 553 13.13 -13.16 28.66
N ALA A 554 13.75 -13.39 27.50
CA ALA A 554 13.60 -12.50 26.36
C ALA A 554 12.16 -12.46 25.85
N VAL A 555 11.50 -13.62 25.73
CA VAL A 555 10.09 -13.70 25.29
C VAL A 555 9.14 -13.08 26.32
N GLU A 556 9.37 -13.28 27.61
CA GLU A 556 8.61 -12.65 28.70
C GLU A 556 8.71 -11.12 28.66
N LYS A 557 9.90 -10.59 28.42
CA LYS A 557 10.10 -9.15 28.27
C LYS A 557 9.38 -8.57 27.04
N GLU A 558 9.28 -9.33 25.94
CA GLU A 558 8.52 -8.91 24.76
C GLU A 558 7.00 -8.95 24.99
N LEU A 559 6.51 -9.87 25.85
CA LEU A 559 5.12 -9.92 26.31
C LEU A 559 4.75 -8.65 27.09
N ASP A 560 5.60 -8.24 28.04
CA ASP A 560 5.39 -7.04 28.86
C ASP A 560 5.36 -5.76 28.02
N LYS A 561 6.12 -5.73 26.91
CA LYS A 561 6.19 -4.60 25.98
C LYS A 561 5.05 -4.56 24.96
N GLY A 562 4.09 -5.49 25.00
CA GLY A 562 2.93 -5.49 24.11
C GLY A 562 3.27 -5.71 22.64
N TYR A 563 4.32 -6.48 22.32
CA TYR A 563 4.75 -6.72 20.95
C TYR A 563 3.66 -7.46 20.14
N LYS A 564 3.16 -6.83 19.05
CA LYS A 564 2.00 -7.31 18.27
C LYS A 564 2.21 -8.66 17.54
N ARG A 565 3.44 -9.17 17.43
CA ARG A 565 3.78 -10.48 16.82
C ARG A 565 4.40 -11.44 17.83
N ILE A 566 3.85 -11.50 19.04
CA ILE A 566 4.32 -12.38 20.11
C ILE A 566 4.21 -13.88 19.75
N SER A 567 3.29 -14.23 18.85
CA SER A 567 3.07 -15.60 18.40
C SER A 567 4.36 -16.25 17.90
N ASP A 568 5.15 -15.51 17.11
CA ASP A 568 6.35 -16.03 16.48
C ASP A 568 7.43 -16.29 17.54
N SER A 569 7.59 -15.37 18.50
CA SER A 569 8.47 -15.54 19.66
C SER A 569 8.11 -16.77 20.51
N LEU A 570 6.82 -16.99 20.76
CA LEU A 570 6.33 -18.17 21.50
C LEU A 570 6.56 -19.46 20.71
N THR A 571 6.36 -19.44 19.39
CA THR A 571 6.67 -20.57 18.51
C THR A 571 8.16 -20.93 18.57
N ILE A 572 9.06 -19.95 18.49
CA ILE A 572 10.51 -20.16 18.61
C ILE A 572 10.87 -20.79 19.97
N LEU A 573 10.30 -20.27 21.06
CA LEU A 573 10.49 -20.83 22.39
C LEU A 573 10.00 -22.28 22.47
N GLY A 574 8.82 -22.56 21.90
CA GLY A 574 8.22 -23.90 21.83
C GLY A 574 9.13 -24.90 21.10
N VAL A 575 9.70 -24.52 19.96
CA VAL A 575 10.66 -25.37 19.23
C VAL A 575 11.88 -25.67 20.09
N CYS A 576 12.48 -24.66 20.72
CA CYS A 576 13.66 -24.86 21.58
C CYS A 576 13.35 -25.74 22.81
N MET A 577 12.14 -25.64 23.37
CA MET A 577 11.68 -26.54 24.44
C MET A 577 11.48 -27.98 23.95
N TYR A 578 11.05 -28.18 22.70
CA TYR A 578 10.84 -29.51 22.12
C TYR A 578 12.16 -30.20 21.75
N VAL A 579 13.11 -29.48 21.14
CA VAL A 579 14.48 -29.96 20.80
C VAL A 579 15.29 -30.39 22.04
N ARG A 580 14.82 -30.05 23.25
CA ARG A 580 15.40 -30.51 24.52
C ARG A 580 15.10 -31.98 24.83
N LYS A 581 14.02 -32.54 24.27
CA LYS A 581 13.69 -33.97 24.36
C LYS A 581 14.37 -34.73 23.24
#